data_AF-A0A9W9G771-F1
#
_entry.id   AF-A0A9W9G771-F1
#
_cell.length_a   1.000
_cell.length_b   1.000
_cell.length_c   1.000
_cell.angle_alpha   90.00
_cell.angle_beta   90.00
_cell.angle_gamma   90.00
#
_symmetry.space_group_name_H-M   'P 1'
#
loop_
_entity.id
_entity.type
_entity.pdbx_description
1 polymer ?
#
loop_
_entity_poly.entity_id
_entity_poly.type
_entity_poly.pdbx_seq_one_letter_code
_entity_poly.pdbx_strand_id
1 'polypeptide(L)'
;MSSLRARPWAALKAIQTTSIRPIPQTPLQTLSKRILSSTTRFNQQNSSSSNQPTNSKAQAPSSSAQSTPSQRISTQTPNRATTDNISKSGLSDKPLDLDKPSEEKIDWTRSFHGLSAEPFAKEAADILLAEIDSNEVEIKPDGIVYLPEIKYRRVLNRAFGPGGWGLVPRSESIVTPKTVTREYALVCHGRLVSVARGEQDYFSPDGIPTATEGCRSNALVRCCKDLGIASELWDPRWIRKYKAQYTREVFVEHVVNKRKSKIWVRKDDVVGYPWKETR
;
A
#
# COMPACT_ATOMS: atom_id res chain seq x y z
N MET A 1 -10.25 34.73 61.90
CA MET A 1 -9.47 33.56 61.45
C MET A 1 -10.33 32.32 61.66
N SER A 2 -10.44 31.51 60.61
CA SER A 2 -11.56 30.60 60.32
C SER A 2 -11.78 29.44 61.31
N SER A 3 -13.06 29.17 61.50
CA SER A 3 -13.66 27.95 62.03
C SER A 3 -13.49 26.78 61.05
N LEU A 4 -13.29 25.56 61.55
CA LEU A 4 -14.31 24.49 61.48
C LEU A 4 -13.86 23.18 62.15
N ARG A 5 -14.81 22.65 62.92
CA ARG A 5 -14.75 21.45 63.76
C ARG A 5 -14.92 20.16 62.94
N ALA A 6 -14.21 19.12 63.34
CA ALA A 6 -14.51 17.73 63.01
C ALA A 6 -15.61 17.17 63.93
N ARG A 7 -16.55 16.38 63.39
CA ARG A 7 -17.32 15.33 64.11
C ARG A 7 -17.93 14.31 63.11
N PRO A 8 -18.29 13.10 63.56
CA PRO A 8 -17.99 11.83 62.86
C PRO A 8 -19.21 11.05 62.32
N TRP A 9 -18.88 9.86 61.78
CA TRP A 9 -19.68 8.84 61.10
C TRP A 9 -20.48 7.92 62.06
N ALA A 10 -21.76 7.66 61.75
CA ALA A 10 -22.56 6.42 62.00
C ALA A 10 -24.04 6.70 61.63
N ALA A 11 -24.57 6.18 60.51
CA ALA A 11 -25.15 4.85 60.28
C ALA A 11 -26.60 4.66 60.82
N LEU A 12 -27.58 4.47 59.91
CA LEU A 12 -28.42 3.26 59.81
C LEU A 12 -29.67 3.44 58.90
N LYS A 13 -29.80 2.47 57.97
CA LYS A 13 -31.01 1.80 57.44
C LYS A 13 -32.26 2.62 57.07
N ALA A 14 -32.62 2.57 55.79
CA ALA A 14 -33.98 2.19 55.37
C ALA A 14 -33.96 1.60 53.94
N ILE A 15 -34.39 0.34 53.84
CA ILE A 15 -34.66 -0.39 52.60
C ILE A 15 -36.09 -0.03 52.19
N GLN A 16 -36.29 0.47 50.96
CA GLN A 16 -37.58 0.39 50.29
C GLN A 16 -37.40 -0.13 48.87
N THR A 17 -37.95 -1.32 48.70
CA THR A 17 -38.16 -2.09 47.49
C THR A 17 -39.04 -1.35 46.50
N THR A 18 -38.50 -0.98 45.34
CA THR A 18 -39.31 -0.58 44.18
C THR A 18 -39.35 -1.73 43.17
N SER A 19 -40.58 -2.19 42.97
CA SER A 19 -41.02 -3.26 42.07
C SER A 19 -40.65 -2.99 40.61
N ILE A 20 -40.10 -4.03 39.97
CA ILE A 20 -39.74 -4.12 38.56
C ILE A 20 -41.03 -4.25 37.74
N ARG A 21 -41.30 -3.31 36.82
CA ARG A 21 -42.27 -3.52 35.73
C ARG A 21 -41.56 -4.12 34.52
N PRO A 22 -42.06 -5.21 33.91
CA PRO A 22 -41.51 -5.75 32.69
C PRO A 22 -41.93 -4.89 31.48
N ILE A 23 -40.95 -4.55 30.65
CA ILE A 23 -41.15 -3.92 29.33
C ILE A 23 -41.46 -5.06 28.33
N PRO A 24 -42.50 -4.93 27.48
CA PRO A 24 -42.81 -5.95 26.49
C PRO A 24 -41.73 -6.01 25.40
N GLN A 25 -41.12 -7.19 25.23
CA GLN A 25 -40.20 -7.49 24.14
C GLN A 25 -40.99 -7.76 22.86
N THR A 26 -40.88 -6.87 21.87
CA THR A 26 -41.29 -7.14 20.49
C THR A 26 -40.19 -7.95 19.79
N PRO A 27 -40.51 -9.05 19.09
CA PRO A 27 -39.51 -9.83 18.35
C PRO A 27 -39.08 -9.07 17.09
N LEU A 28 -37.85 -8.56 17.08
CA LEU A 28 -37.20 -8.07 15.86
C LEU A 28 -36.73 -9.29 15.05
N GLN A 29 -37.47 -9.57 13.98
CA GLN A 29 -37.14 -10.56 12.97
C GLN A 29 -35.79 -10.20 12.33
N THR A 30 -34.81 -11.10 12.47
CA THR A 30 -33.51 -11.03 11.80
C THR A 30 -33.67 -11.34 10.31
N LEU A 31 -33.94 -10.31 9.51
CA LEU A 31 -33.77 -10.36 8.05
C LEU A 31 -32.30 -10.12 7.72
N SER A 32 -31.53 -11.21 7.70
CA SER A 32 -30.15 -11.23 7.20
C SER A 32 -30.18 -11.11 5.68
N LYS A 33 -30.24 -9.87 5.17
CA LYS A 33 -30.00 -9.59 3.75
C LYS A 33 -28.49 -9.56 3.52
N ARG A 34 -27.97 -10.68 3.03
CA ARG A 34 -26.62 -10.83 2.49
C ARG A 34 -26.45 -9.86 1.31
N ILE A 35 -25.81 -8.71 1.54
CA ILE A 35 -25.41 -7.80 0.47
C ILE A 35 -24.13 -8.37 -0.14
N LEU A 36 -24.29 -9.06 -1.26
CA LEU A 36 -23.20 -9.39 -2.17
C LEU A 36 -22.65 -8.07 -2.71
N SER A 37 -21.43 -7.71 -2.30
CA SER A 37 -20.70 -6.61 -2.92
C SER A 37 -20.26 -7.07 -4.30
N SER A 38 -21.04 -6.74 -5.32
CA SER A 38 -20.67 -6.88 -6.72
C SER A 38 -19.62 -5.82 -7.04
N THR A 39 -18.36 -6.22 -7.19
CA THR A 39 -17.32 -5.35 -7.73
C THR A 39 -17.63 -5.11 -9.21
N THR A 40 -18.23 -3.97 -9.51
CA THR A 40 -18.37 -3.48 -10.89
C THR A 40 -16.98 -3.20 -11.44
N ARG A 41 -16.48 -4.10 -12.30
CA ARG A 41 -15.34 -3.84 -13.17
C ARG A 41 -15.70 -2.69 -14.11
N PHE A 42 -15.11 -1.52 -13.89
CA PHE A 42 -15.15 -0.45 -14.89
C PHE A 42 -14.18 -0.79 -16.02
N ASN A 43 -14.77 -1.09 -17.18
CA ASN A 43 -14.11 -1.40 -18.42
C ASN A 43 -13.67 -0.07 -19.08
N GLN A 44 -12.39 0.25 -19.02
CA GLN A 44 -11.83 1.33 -19.84
C GLN A 44 -11.48 0.76 -21.22
N GLN A 45 -12.41 0.89 -22.15
CA GLN A 45 -12.10 0.88 -23.59
C GLN A 45 -11.62 2.27 -23.96
N ASN A 46 -10.42 2.38 -24.53
CA ASN A 46 -10.16 3.45 -25.47
C ASN A 46 -9.16 3.01 -26.55
N SER A 47 -9.58 3.31 -27.76
CA SER A 47 -9.03 3.00 -29.08
C SER A 47 -7.91 3.95 -29.51
N SER A 48 -7.27 3.59 -30.65
CA SER A 48 -6.34 4.37 -31.52
C SER A 48 -4.86 4.31 -31.14
N SER A 49 -3.89 4.29 -32.04
CA SER A 49 -3.83 4.08 -33.50
C SER A 49 -2.34 3.92 -33.83
N SER A 50 -2.01 2.99 -34.73
CA SER A 50 -0.65 2.68 -35.16
C SER A 50 -0.02 3.81 -35.98
N ASN A 51 1.22 4.19 -35.68
CA ASN A 51 2.12 4.80 -36.65
C ASN A 51 3.54 4.22 -36.48
N GLN A 52 3.99 3.51 -37.52
CA GLN A 52 5.39 3.13 -37.74
C GLN A 52 6.25 4.37 -38.05
N PRO A 53 7.56 4.27 -37.82
CA PRO A 53 8.48 4.81 -38.80
C PRO A 53 9.46 3.77 -39.34
N THR A 54 9.86 4.08 -40.57
CA THR A 54 10.58 3.30 -41.57
C THR A 54 12.09 3.27 -41.38
N ASN A 55 12.63 2.15 -41.85
CA ASN A 55 14.02 1.75 -42.06
C ASN A 55 14.86 2.79 -42.82
N SER A 56 16.12 3.01 -42.41
CA SER A 56 17.19 3.41 -43.34
C SER A 56 18.57 2.94 -42.83
N LYS A 57 19.32 2.38 -43.79
CA LYS A 57 20.56 1.61 -43.65
C LYS A 57 21.63 2.37 -44.44
N ALA A 58 22.81 2.65 -43.86
CA ALA A 58 23.99 3.04 -44.64
C ALA A 58 25.31 2.76 -43.90
N GLN A 59 26.31 2.41 -44.72
CA GLN A 59 27.60 1.75 -44.50
C GLN A 59 28.68 2.45 -43.65
N ALA A 60 29.61 1.60 -43.19
CA ALA A 60 30.94 1.88 -42.63
C ALA A 60 31.97 2.38 -43.67
N PRO A 61 33.18 2.79 -43.23
CA PRO A 61 34.33 1.93 -43.50
C PRO A 61 35.35 1.77 -42.35
N SER A 62 36.27 0.83 -42.62
CA SER A 62 37.27 0.12 -41.81
C SER A 62 38.52 0.89 -41.38
N SER A 63 39.10 0.49 -40.24
CA SER A 63 40.56 0.50 -40.02
C SER A 63 40.98 -0.63 -39.07
N SER A 64 42.19 -1.16 -39.34
CA SER A 64 42.78 -2.41 -38.88
C SER A 64 43.75 -2.24 -37.71
N ALA A 65 43.75 -3.17 -36.74
CA ALA A 65 44.95 -3.53 -35.95
C ALA A 65 44.78 -4.92 -35.29
N GLN A 66 45.83 -5.74 -35.37
CA GLN A 66 45.94 -7.11 -34.85
C GLN A 66 46.45 -7.14 -33.39
N SER A 67 45.97 -8.07 -32.57
CA SER A 67 46.79 -8.77 -31.55
C SER A 67 46.07 -10.00 -30.95
N THR A 68 46.73 -11.16 -31.12
CA THR A 68 46.86 -12.40 -30.32
C THR A 68 45.70 -13.06 -29.51
N PRO A 69 45.70 -14.41 -29.38
CA PRO A 69 44.51 -15.19 -29.06
C PRO A 69 44.35 -15.46 -27.55
N SER A 70 43.13 -15.29 -27.04
CA SER A 70 42.69 -15.86 -25.75
C SER A 70 41.42 -16.68 -25.95
N GLN A 71 41.38 -17.82 -25.28
CA GLN A 71 40.46 -18.92 -25.54
C GLN A 71 38.98 -18.53 -25.35
N ARG A 72 38.19 -18.97 -26.32
CA ARG A 72 36.77 -18.67 -26.53
C ARG A 72 35.89 -19.58 -25.66
N ILE A 73 35.27 -19.04 -24.60
CA ILE A 73 34.01 -19.60 -24.07
C ILE A 73 32.88 -18.90 -24.81
N SER A 74 32.33 -19.58 -25.82
CA SER A 74 31.18 -19.13 -26.59
C SER A 74 29.90 -19.30 -25.77
N THR A 75 29.60 -18.36 -24.86
CA THR A 75 28.22 -18.14 -24.44
C THR A 75 27.67 -17.00 -25.29
N GLN A 76 26.81 -17.37 -26.25
CA GLN A 76 26.09 -16.41 -27.07
C GLN A 76 25.15 -15.64 -26.13
N THR A 77 25.41 -14.36 -25.90
CA THR A 77 24.43 -13.46 -25.30
C THR A 77 23.25 -13.35 -26.27
N PRO A 78 22.03 -13.80 -25.94
CA PRO A 78 20.92 -13.63 -26.84
C PRO A 78 20.57 -12.14 -26.90
N ASN A 79 20.88 -11.50 -28.03
CA ASN A 79 20.61 -10.09 -28.30
C ASN A 79 19.11 -9.84 -28.62
N ARG A 80 18.21 -10.61 -27.99
CA ARG A 80 16.77 -10.55 -28.22
C ARG A 80 16.12 -9.83 -27.03
N ALA A 81 15.33 -8.80 -27.32
CA ALA A 81 14.45 -8.17 -26.33
C ALA A 81 13.67 -9.28 -25.58
N THR A 82 13.98 -9.43 -24.30
CA THR A 82 13.50 -10.55 -23.47
C THR A 82 12.07 -10.32 -22.95
N THR A 83 11.42 -9.24 -23.38
CA THR A 83 10.14 -8.75 -22.86
C THR A 83 8.91 -9.44 -23.44
N ASP A 84 9.00 -10.05 -24.63
CA ASP A 84 7.81 -10.58 -25.32
C ASP A 84 7.13 -11.79 -24.63
N ASN A 85 7.76 -12.40 -23.61
CA ASN A 85 7.25 -13.64 -23.01
C ASN A 85 6.95 -13.58 -21.51
N ILE A 86 7.30 -12.50 -20.78
CA ILE A 86 7.17 -12.47 -19.31
C ILE A 86 5.71 -12.61 -18.86
N SER A 87 4.76 -12.05 -19.60
CA SER A 87 3.33 -12.19 -19.27
C SER A 87 2.78 -13.61 -19.49
N LYS A 88 3.48 -14.47 -20.23
CA LYS A 88 3.08 -15.86 -20.50
C LYS A 88 3.91 -16.87 -19.70
N SER A 89 5.19 -16.62 -19.52
CA SER A 89 6.11 -17.48 -18.77
C SER A 89 6.15 -17.18 -17.27
N GLY A 90 5.60 -16.04 -16.84
CA GLY A 90 5.76 -15.55 -15.48
C GLY A 90 7.18 -15.04 -15.20
N LEU A 91 7.44 -14.67 -13.94
CA LEU A 91 8.74 -14.18 -13.48
C LEU A 91 9.63 -15.29 -12.90
N SER A 92 9.10 -16.50 -12.67
CA SER A 92 9.84 -17.63 -12.07
C SER A 92 10.54 -17.26 -10.75
N ASP A 93 9.94 -16.35 -9.98
CA ASP A 93 10.51 -15.76 -8.77
C ASP A 93 9.89 -16.35 -7.50
N LYS A 94 9.37 -17.58 -7.59
CA LYS A 94 8.82 -18.34 -6.46
C LYS A 94 9.89 -18.45 -5.35
N PRO A 95 9.53 -18.26 -4.07
CA PRO A 95 10.44 -18.54 -2.97
C PRO A 95 10.99 -19.97 -3.04
N LEU A 96 12.29 -20.12 -2.79
CA LEU A 96 12.99 -21.40 -2.88
C LEU A 96 12.44 -22.39 -1.84
N ASP A 97 12.12 -23.60 -2.29
CA ASP A 97 11.79 -24.71 -1.41
C ASP A 97 13.10 -25.27 -0.82
N LEU A 98 13.33 -25.07 0.47
CA LEU A 98 14.49 -25.62 1.17
C LEU A 98 14.17 -27.06 1.60
N ASP A 99 14.72 -28.05 0.91
CA ASP A 99 14.45 -29.49 1.10
C ASP A 99 14.87 -30.06 2.48
N LYS A 100 15.52 -29.24 3.32
CA LYS A 100 15.89 -29.62 4.69
C LYS A 100 15.58 -28.44 5.62
N PRO A 101 14.61 -28.56 6.53
CA PRO A 101 14.52 -27.62 7.64
C PRO A 101 15.78 -27.86 8.50
N SER A 102 16.77 -26.98 8.40
CA SER A 102 17.71 -26.82 9.50
C SER A 102 16.85 -26.39 10.70
N GLU A 103 16.76 -27.21 11.74
CA GLU A 103 15.87 -27.01 12.89
C GLU A 103 16.04 -25.63 13.58
N GLU A 104 17.12 -24.91 13.26
CA GLU A 104 17.48 -23.62 13.84
C GLU A 104 17.09 -22.38 13.00
N LYS A 105 16.59 -22.52 11.76
CA LYS A 105 16.34 -21.35 10.87
C LYS A 105 14.87 -21.18 10.52
N ILE A 106 14.32 -20.01 10.85
CA ILE A 106 12.93 -19.64 10.54
C ILE A 106 12.76 -19.42 9.03
N ASP A 107 11.84 -20.18 8.42
CA ASP A 107 11.40 -19.95 7.05
C ASP A 107 10.29 -18.87 7.02
N TRP A 108 10.68 -17.63 6.73
CA TRP A 108 9.75 -16.51 6.62
C TRP A 108 8.76 -16.62 5.46
N THR A 109 9.01 -17.49 4.47
CA THR A 109 8.12 -17.67 3.32
C THR A 109 6.84 -18.42 3.68
N ARG A 110 6.82 -19.15 4.82
CA ARG A 110 5.67 -19.93 5.30
C ARG A 110 5.31 -19.71 6.77
N SER A 111 6.29 -19.41 7.61
CA SER A 111 6.13 -19.30 9.06
C SER A 111 5.25 -18.12 9.51
N PHE A 112 4.66 -18.26 10.70
CA PHE A 112 3.97 -17.22 11.47
C PHE A 112 4.71 -16.88 12.77
N HIS A 113 6.01 -17.16 12.83
CA HIS A 113 6.85 -16.97 14.02
C HIS A 113 6.75 -15.55 14.59
N GLY A 114 6.56 -15.46 15.91
CA GLY A 114 6.51 -14.19 16.65
C GLY A 114 5.23 -13.38 16.49
N LEU A 115 4.29 -13.80 15.62
CA LEU A 115 3.02 -13.10 15.45
C LEU A 115 2.21 -13.16 16.75
N SER A 116 1.79 -11.98 17.24
CA SER A 116 1.01 -11.84 18.49
C SER A 116 1.71 -12.41 19.75
N ALA A 117 3.02 -12.65 19.72
CA ALA A 117 3.74 -13.20 20.87
C ALA A 117 3.88 -12.17 22.01
N GLU A 118 4.19 -10.91 21.68
CA GLU A 118 4.34 -9.81 22.64
C GLU A 118 4.20 -8.45 21.91
N PRO A 119 3.86 -7.36 22.62
CA PRO A 119 3.90 -6.01 22.05
C PRO A 119 5.33 -5.55 21.71
N PHE A 120 5.46 -4.52 20.88
CA PHE A 120 6.75 -3.83 20.70
C PHE A 120 7.09 -2.99 21.93
N ALA A 121 8.38 -2.65 22.09
CA ALA A 121 8.83 -1.72 23.12
C ALA A 121 8.05 -0.40 23.05
N LYS A 122 7.79 0.21 24.21
CA LYS A 122 6.97 1.42 24.32
C LYS A 122 7.46 2.54 23.38
N GLU A 123 8.76 2.74 23.26
CA GLU A 123 9.35 3.75 22.38
C GLU A 123 8.99 3.54 20.90
N ALA A 124 9.03 2.29 20.44
CA ALA A 124 8.62 1.95 19.08
C ALA A 124 7.11 2.15 18.91
N ALA A 125 6.30 1.71 19.88
CA ALA A 125 4.85 1.89 19.86
C ALA A 125 4.45 3.38 19.79
N ASP A 126 5.10 4.24 20.59
CA ASP A 126 4.88 5.68 20.59
C ASP A 126 5.18 6.31 19.20
N ILE A 127 6.21 5.82 18.50
CA ILE A 127 6.55 6.27 17.14
C ILE A 127 5.51 5.77 16.11
N LEU A 128 5.10 4.50 16.19
CA LEU A 128 4.19 3.88 15.23
C LEU A 128 2.77 4.46 15.30
N LEU A 129 2.33 4.84 16.51
CA LEU A 129 1.01 5.39 16.78
C LEU A 129 0.97 6.93 16.76
N ALA A 130 2.09 7.58 16.47
CA ALA A 130 2.15 9.04 16.36
C ALA A 130 1.23 9.55 15.24
N GLU A 131 0.57 10.68 15.49
CA GLU A 131 -0.25 11.38 14.50
C GLU A 131 0.60 11.80 13.30
N ILE A 132 0.02 11.71 12.10
CA ILE A 132 0.65 12.13 10.86
C ILE A 132 0.54 13.64 10.70
N ASP A 133 1.66 14.27 10.31
CA ASP A 133 1.64 15.66 9.90
C ASP A 133 0.75 15.83 8.67
N SER A 134 -0.29 16.64 8.80
CA SER A 134 -1.24 16.95 7.73
C SER A 134 -0.55 17.47 6.47
N ASN A 135 0.60 18.12 6.59
CA ASN A 135 1.36 18.60 5.43
C ASN A 135 1.96 17.46 4.59
N GLU A 136 2.18 16.28 5.17
CA GLU A 136 2.72 15.11 4.47
C GLU A 136 1.66 14.28 3.74
N VAL A 137 0.37 14.58 3.95
CA VAL A 137 -0.75 13.83 3.38
C VAL A 137 -1.12 14.38 2.01
N GLU A 138 -1.18 13.52 1.01
CA GLU A 138 -1.52 13.87 -0.35
C GLU A 138 -2.97 13.51 -0.69
N ILE A 139 -3.51 14.12 -1.75
CA ILE A 139 -4.83 13.78 -2.28
C ILE A 139 -4.74 13.50 -3.77
N LYS A 140 -5.32 12.38 -4.19
CA LYS A 140 -5.47 12.06 -5.60
C LYS A 140 -6.60 12.90 -6.23
N PRO A 141 -6.61 13.09 -7.56
CA PRO A 141 -7.69 13.79 -8.26
C PRO A 141 -9.10 13.23 -8.03
N ASP A 142 -9.21 11.93 -7.73
CA ASP A 142 -10.45 11.24 -7.36
C ASP A 142 -10.94 11.52 -5.93
N GLY A 143 -10.13 12.21 -5.13
CA GLY A 143 -10.44 12.61 -3.76
C GLY A 143 -10.02 11.62 -2.68
N ILE A 144 -9.25 10.58 -3.04
CA ILE A 144 -8.63 9.65 -2.08
C ILE A 144 -7.41 10.31 -1.45
N VAL A 145 -7.40 10.40 -0.11
CA VAL A 145 -6.24 10.84 0.66
C VAL A 145 -5.26 9.68 0.84
N TYR A 146 -3.96 9.95 0.76
CA TYR A 146 -2.92 8.95 0.94
C TYR A 146 -1.67 9.56 1.54
N LEU A 147 -0.89 8.74 2.25
CA LEU A 147 0.44 9.12 2.70
C LEU A 147 1.46 8.53 1.71
N PRO A 148 2.44 9.31 1.20
CA PRO A 148 3.45 8.78 0.30
C PRO A 148 4.26 7.64 0.93
N GLU A 149 4.58 6.62 0.13
CA GLU A 149 5.22 5.36 0.58
C GLU A 149 6.52 5.57 1.36
N ILE A 150 7.30 6.58 0.98
CA ILE A 150 8.55 6.93 1.65
C ILE A 150 8.34 7.29 3.13
N LYS A 151 7.18 7.87 3.48
CA LYS A 151 6.88 8.29 4.85
C LYS A 151 6.71 7.06 5.76
N TYR A 152 6.03 6.01 5.28
CA TYR A 152 5.95 4.73 6.00
C TYR A 152 7.33 4.15 6.29
N ARG A 153 8.23 4.13 5.29
CA ARG A 153 9.61 3.63 5.46
C ARG A 153 10.39 4.45 6.50
N ARG A 154 10.19 5.77 6.55
CA ARG A 154 10.80 6.64 7.57
C ARG A 154 10.26 6.34 8.97
N VAL A 155 8.96 6.09 9.11
CA VAL A 155 8.37 5.67 10.38
C VAL A 155 8.96 4.33 10.83
N LEU A 156 9.05 3.34 9.94
CA LEU A 156 9.66 2.04 10.26
C LEU A 156 11.14 2.17 10.64
N ASN A 157 11.91 3.00 9.94
CA ASN A 157 13.32 3.25 10.29
C ASN A 157 13.47 3.95 11.64
N ARG A 158 12.55 4.85 12.00
CA ARG A 158 12.53 5.50 13.31
C ARG A 158 12.15 4.52 14.42
N ALA A 159 11.13 3.68 14.19
CA ALA A 159 10.60 2.76 15.18
C ALA A 159 11.50 1.54 15.42
N PHE A 160 12.10 0.99 14.37
CA PHE A 160 12.82 -0.29 14.43
C PHE A 160 14.31 -0.19 14.08
N GLY A 161 14.75 0.93 13.50
CA GLY A 161 16.09 1.10 12.96
C GLY A 161 16.26 0.51 11.54
N PRO A 162 17.18 1.05 10.73
CA PRO A 162 17.57 0.43 9.46
C PRO A 162 18.07 -1.00 9.68
N GLY A 163 17.56 -1.96 8.91
CA GLY A 163 17.85 -3.39 9.09
C GLY A 163 17.00 -4.09 10.16
N GLY A 164 16.26 -3.35 10.97
CA GLY A 164 15.34 -3.89 11.98
C GLY A 164 13.99 -4.37 11.43
N TRP A 165 13.73 -4.17 10.14
CA TRP A 165 12.49 -4.59 9.47
C TRP A 165 12.75 -4.99 8.01
N GLY A 166 11.84 -5.78 7.43
CA GLY A 166 11.94 -6.19 6.04
C GLY A 166 10.63 -6.77 5.48
N LEU A 167 10.48 -6.70 4.16
CA LEU A 167 9.43 -7.40 3.43
C LEU A 167 9.97 -8.70 2.84
N VAL A 168 9.27 -9.79 3.14
CA VAL A 168 9.58 -11.12 2.63
C VAL A 168 8.53 -11.51 1.58
N PRO A 169 8.92 -11.88 0.36
CA PRO A 169 7.99 -12.43 -0.61
C PRO A 169 7.50 -13.81 -0.17
N ARG A 170 6.19 -14.00 -0.15
CA ARG A 170 5.51 -15.23 0.30
C ARG A 170 4.99 -16.08 -0.86
N SER A 171 4.76 -15.47 -2.01
CA SER A 171 4.30 -16.13 -3.23
C SER A 171 5.22 -15.85 -4.42
N GLU A 172 5.04 -16.60 -5.49
CA GLU A 172 5.47 -16.18 -6.83
C GLU A 172 4.70 -14.93 -7.25
N SER A 173 5.32 -14.09 -8.08
CA SER A 173 4.67 -12.94 -8.69
C SER A 173 3.71 -13.39 -9.78
N ILE A 174 2.45 -12.98 -9.68
CA ILE A 174 1.42 -13.24 -10.70
C ILE A 174 1.39 -12.02 -11.64
N VAL A 175 1.81 -12.24 -12.88
CA VAL A 175 1.76 -11.22 -13.94
C VAL A 175 0.55 -11.49 -14.83
N THR A 176 -0.40 -10.56 -14.82
CA THR A 176 -1.55 -10.56 -15.74
C THR A 176 -1.35 -9.47 -16.78
N PRO A 177 -2.10 -9.43 -17.90
CA PRO A 177 -1.90 -8.43 -18.96
C PRO A 177 -1.98 -6.95 -18.51
N LYS A 178 -2.52 -6.66 -17.32
CA LYS A 178 -2.73 -5.30 -16.82
C LYS A 178 -2.14 -5.04 -15.44
N THR A 179 -1.77 -6.08 -14.68
CA THR A 179 -1.37 -5.92 -13.28
C THR A 179 -0.39 -6.99 -12.83
N VAL A 180 0.51 -6.62 -11.93
CA VAL A 180 1.40 -7.52 -11.19
C VAL A 180 0.89 -7.60 -9.77
N THR A 181 0.76 -8.80 -9.22
CA THR A 181 0.38 -9.01 -7.81
C THR A 181 1.22 -10.07 -7.13
N ARG A 182 1.51 -9.87 -5.85
CA ARG A 182 2.31 -10.79 -5.04
C ARG A 182 1.99 -10.65 -3.55
N GLU A 183 2.05 -11.76 -2.82
CA GLU A 183 1.95 -11.75 -1.36
C GLU A 183 3.30 -11.45 -0.71
N TYR A 184 3.29 -10.57 0.29
CA TYR A 184 4.44 -10.23 1.12
C TYR A 184 4.10 -10.32 2.60
N ALA A 185 5.10 -10.62 3.41
CA ALA A 185 5.08 -10.55 4.85
C ALA A 185 5.98 -9.41 5.34
N LEU A 186 5.49 -8.56 6.23
CA LEU A 186 6.30 -7.62 6.98
C LEU A 186 6.84 -8.32 8.24
N VAL A 187 8.16 -8.29 8.38
CA VAL A 187 8.88 -8.79 9.55
C VAL A 187 9.57 -7.62 10.23
N CYS A 188 9.40 -7.48 11.54
CA CYS A 188 10.06 -6.45 12.35
C CYS A 188 10.69 -7.11 13.58
N HIS A 189 11.96 -6.82 13.85
CA HIS A 189 12.76 -7.42 14.95
C HIS A 189 12.59 -8.93 15.06
N GLY A 190 12.67 -9.64 13.92
CA GLY A 190 12.59 -11.10 13.89
C GLY A 190 11.20 -11.67 14.20
N ARG A 191 10.12 -10.89 14.07
CA ARG A 191 8.74 -11.34 14.27
C ARG A 191 7.89 -11.01 13.05
N LEU A 192 7.00 -11.92 12.68
CA LEU A 192 5.97 -11.64 11.70
C LEU A 192 5.00 -10.59 12.26
N VAL A 193 4.76 -9.54 11.48
CA VAL A 193 3.84 -8.45 11.82
C VAL A 193 2.52 -8.60 11.07
N SER A 194 2.59 -8.69 9.74
CA SER A 194 1.42 -8.71 8.87
C SER A 194 1.76 -9.39 7.55
N VAL A 195 0.74 -9.96 6.92
CA VAL A 195 0.80 -10.50 5.56
C VAL A 195 -0.20 -9.74 4.70
N ALA A 196 0.25 -9.19 3.58
CA ALA A 196 -0.62 -8.50 2.64
C ALA A 196 -0.23 -8.81 1.20
N ARG A 197 -1.23 -8.79 0.32
CA ARG A 197 -1.02 -8.85 -1.13
C ARG A 197 -0.88 -7.44 -1.68
N GLY A 198 0.25 -7.20 -2.35
CA GLY A 198 0.48 -6.01 -3.15
C GLY A 198 -0.03 -6.21 -4.57
N GLU A 199 -0.36 -5.11 -5.22
CA GLU A 199 -0.74 -5.08 -6.62
C GLU A 199 -0.32 -3.76 -7.26
N GLN A 200 -0.05 -3.80 -8.56
CA GLN A 200 0.29 -2.60 -9.34
C GLN A 200 -0.06 -2.80 -10.81
N ASP A 201 -0.84 -1.86 -11.33
CA ASP A 201 -1.23 -1.84 -12.73
C ASP A 201 -0.10 -1.32 -13.62
N TYR A 202 -0.10 -1.79 -14.87
CA TYR A 202 0.79 -1.37 -15.93
C TYR A 202 0.09 -1.37 -17.29
N PHE A 203 0.61 -0.59 -18.24
CA PHE A 203 -0.04 -0.37 -19.55
C PHE A 203 0.72 -1.01 -20.72
N SER A 204 2.01 -1.30 -20.55
CA SER A 204 2.83 -2.01 -21.52
C SER A 204 3.71 -3.06 -20.81
N PRO A 205 4.08 -4.16 -21.48
CA PRO A 205 4.98 -5.18 -20.90
C PRO A 205 6.32 -4.61 -20.41
N ASP A 206 6.84 -3.55 -21.05
CA ASP A 206 8.06 -2.85 -20.61
C ASP A 206 7.90 -2.21 -19.22
N GLY A 207 6.67 -1.99 -18.75
CA GLY A 207 6.35 -1.48 -17.42
C GLY A 207 6.38 -2.53 -16.30
N ILE A 208 6.51 -3.83 -16.61
CA ILE A 208 6.49 -4.92 -15.60
C ILE A 208 7.54 -4.73 -14.49
N PRO A 209 8.80 -4.32 -14.76
CA PRO A 209 9.78 -4.08 -13.70
C PRO A 209 9.35 -2.99 -12.73
N THR A 210 8.85 -1.86 -13.25
CA THR A 210 8.32 -0.76 -12.43
C THR A 210 7.09 -1.20 -11.64
N ALA A 211 6.22 -1.99 -12.27
CA ALA A 211 5.03 -2.53 -11.62
C ALA A 211 5.39 -3.51 -10.48
N THR A 212 6.46 -4.29 -10.64
CA THR A 212 6.94 -5.21 -9.60
C THR A 212 7.42 -4.45 -8.36
N GLU A 213 8.14 -3.34 -8.54
CA GLU A 213 8.52 -2.46 -7.42
C GLU A 213 7.30 -1.77 -6.78
N GLY A 214 6.36 -1.28 -7.59
CA GLY A 214 5.11 -0.70 -7.09
C GLY A 214 4.26 -1.71 -6.30
N CYS A 215 4.18 -2.95 -6.77
CA CYS A 215 3.52 -4.05 -6.07
C CYS A 215 4.13 -4.27 -4.67
N ARG A 216 5.46 -4.27 -4.57
CA ARG A 216 6.18 -4.41 -3.29
C ARG A 216 5.87 -3.26 -2.33
N SER A 217 5.93 -2.01 -2.80
CA SER A 217 5.62 -0.86 -1.93
C SER A 217 4.14 -0.78 -1.56
N ASN A 218 3.23 -1.20 -2.45
CA ASN A 218 1.81 -1.32 -2.13
C ASN A 218 1.57 -2.32 -0.99
N ALA A 219 2.22 -3.48 -1.02
CA ALA A 219 2.14 -4.43 0.09
C ALA A 219 2.69 -3.87 1.41
N LEU A 220 3.77 -3.07 1.34
CA LEU A 220 4.37 -2.43 2.52
C LEU A 220 3.35 -1.57 3.26
N VAL A 221 2.70 -0.64 2.55
CA VAL A 221 1.77 0.31 3.19
C VAL A 221 0.55 -0.40 3.78
N ARG A 222 0.11 -1.50 3.15
CA ARG A 222 -0.97 -2.34 3.67
C ARG A 222 -0.56 -3.03 4.97
N CYS A 223 0.65 -3.60 5.03
CA CYS A 223 1.16 -4.21 6.26
C CYS A 223 1.37 -3.19 7.38
N CYS A 224 1.80 -1.97 7.04
CA CYS A 224 2.01 -0.90 8.03
C CYS A 224 0.73 -0.47 8.75
N LYS A 225 -0.44 -0.75 8.17
CA LYS A 225 -1.74 -0.47 8.82
C LYS A 225 -1.91 -1.27 10.11
N ASP A 226 -1.47 -2.52 10.14
CA ASP A 226 -1.60 -3.39 11.31
C ASP A 226 -0.65 -2.96 12.46
N LEU A 227 0.37 -2.15 12.14
CA LEU A 227 1.22 -1.46 13.14
C LEU A 227 0.60 -0.16 13.67
N GLY A 228 -0.50 0.30 13.09
CA GLY A 228 -1.17 1.57 13.44
C GLY A 228 -0.67 2.80 12.70
N ILE A 229 0.33 2.67 11.80
CA ILE A 229 0.90 3.80 11.06
C ILE A 229 -0.16 4.42 10.15
N ALA A 230 -0.36 5.74 10.26
CA ALA A 230 -1.29 6.51 9.43
C ALA A 230 -2.73 5.96 9.46
N SER A 231 -3.14 5.37 10.58
CA SER A 231 -4.47 4.79 10.77
C SER A 231 -5.60 5.80 10.57
N GLU A 232 -5.36 7.08 10.85
CA GLU A 232 -6.31 8.18 10.67
C GLU A 232 -6.74 8.40 9.20
N LEU A 233 -5.90 8.05 8.22
CA LEU A 233 -6.24 8.12 6.79
C LEU A 233 -7.35 7.14 6.39
N TRP A 234 -7.73 6.23 7.30
CA TRP A 234 -8.84 5.28 7.14
C TRP A 234 -10.07 5.65 7.97
N ASP A 235 -10.03 6.69 8.79
CA ASP A 235 -11.19 7.19 9.54
C ASP A 235 -12.00 8.16 8.66
N PRO A 236 -13.26 7.82 8.28
CA PRO A 236 -14.10 8.71 7.49
C PRO A 236 -14.33 10.09 8.12
N ARG A 237 -14.27 10.21 9.45
CA ARG A 237 -14.42 11.50 10.15
C ARG A 237 -13.17 12.35 9.98
N TRP A 238 -11.99 11.76 10.18
CA TRP A 238 -10.71 12.43 9.93
C TRP A 238 -10.60 12.88 8.48
N ILE A 239 -10.89 11.99 7.51
CA ILE A 239 -10.83 12.30 6.07
C ILE A 239 -11.71 13.51 5.72
N ARG A 240 -12.93 13.57 6.28
CA ARG A 240 -13.83 14.71 6.05
C ARG A 240 -13.27 16.02 6.60
N LYS A 241 -12.69 16.00 7.81
CA LYS A 241 -12.04 17.18 8.40
C LYS A 241 -10.83 17.61 7.59
N TYR A 242 -9.96 16.66 7.22
CA TYR A 242 -8.77 16.91 6.42
C TYR A 242 -9.14 17.54 5.07
N LYS A 243 -10.10 16.98 4.34
CA LYS A 243 -10.55 17.52 3.06
C LYS A 243 -11.12 18.94 3.19
N ALA A 244 -11.94 19.21 4.21
CA ALA A 244 -12.47 20.55 4.44
C ALA A 244 -11.35 21.58 4.73
N GLN A 245 -10.34 21.18 5.49
CA GLN A 245 -9.28 22.08 5.95
C GLN A 245 -8.19 22.30 4.90
N TYR A 246 -7.73 21.25 4.21
CA TYR A 246 -6.51 21.28 3.40
C TYR A 246 -6.74 21.09 1.90
N THR A 247 -7.94 20.73 1.45
CA THR A 247 -8.20 20.45 0.02
C THR A 247 -9.33 21.29 -0.54
N ARG A 248 -9.39 21.37 -1.88
CA ARG A 248 -10.44 22.06 -2.62
C ARG A 248 -10.84 21.25 -3.84
N GLU A 249 -12.09 21.39 -4.25
CA GLU A 249 -12.56 20.87 -5.52
C GLU A 249 -12.41 21.94 -6.60
N VAL A 250 -11.91 21.55 -7.77
CA VAL A 250 -11.65 22.48 -8.88
C VAL A 250 -12.25 21.90 -10.16
N PHE A 251 -12.98 22.74 -10.89
CA PHE A 251 -13.40 22.41 -12.25
C PHE A 251 -12.20 22.57 -13.17
N VAL A 252 -11.90 21.52 -13.94
CA VAL A 252 -10.76 21.49 -14.84
C VAL A 252 -11.17 21.06 -16.23
N GLU A 253 -10.39 21.47 -17.22
CA GLU A 253 -10.50 21.06 -18.60
C GLU A 253 -9.20 20.37 -19.05
N HIS A 254 -9.33 19.22 -19.69
CA HIS A 254 -8.20 18.52 -20.27
C HIS A 254 -7.65 19.31 -21.47
N VAL A 255 -6.35 19.58 -21.48
CA VAL A 255 -5.71 20.45 -22.49
C VAL A 255 -5.91 19.91 -23.92
N VAL A 256 -5.76 18.60 -24.10
CA VAL A 256 -5.88 17.92 -25.41
C VAL A 256 -7.32 17.69 -25.86
N ASN A 257 -8.11 16.91 -25.10
CA ASN A 257 -9.44 16.47 -25.53
C ASN A 257 -10.59 17.40 -25.10
N LYS A 258 -10.30 18.53 -24.42
CA LYS A 258 -11.27 19.56 -23.99
C LYS A 258 -12.38 19.03 -23.07
N ARG A 259 -12.21 17.85 -22.48
CA ARG A 259 -13.18 17.28 -21.54
C ARG A 259 -13.10 18.02 -20.22
N LYS A 260 -14.26 18.44 -19.72
CA LYS A 260 -14.41 19.08 -18.41
C LYS A 260 -14.68 18.03 -17.34
N SER A 261 -14.01 18.15 -16.20
CA SER A 261 -14.21 17.31 -15.03
C SER A 261 -14.05 18.14 -13.76
N LYS A 262 -14.44 17.56 -12.63
CA LYS A 262 -14.21 18.14 -11.31
C LYS A 262 -13.25 17.22 -10.57
N ILE A 263 -12.15 17.78 -10.08
CA ILE A 263 -11.09 17.02 -9.38
C ILE A 263 -10.83 17.61 -8.00
N TRP A 264 -10.22 16.79 -7.14
CA TRP A 264 -9.68 17.24 -5.86
C TRP A 264 -8.20 17.62 -5.99
N VAL A 265 -7.82 18.73 -5.36
CA VAL A 265 -6.42 19.16 -5.20
C VAL A 265 -6.20 19.71 -3.80
N ARG A 266 -4.95 19.72 -3.32
CA ARG A 266 -4.64 20.46 -2.10
C ARG A 266 -4.81 21.96 -2.32
N LYS A 267 -5.05 22.73 -1.25
CA LYS A 267 -5.27 24.19 -1.34
C LYS A 267 -3.99 24.94 -1.70
N ASP A 268 -2.85 24.42 -1.28
CA ASP A 268 -1.49 24.93 -1.55
C ASP A 268 -0.95 24.51 -2.92
N ASP A 269 -1.62 23.56 -3.60
CA ASP A 269 -1.21 23.07 -4.92
C ASP A 269 -1.92 23.76 -6.09
N VAL A 270 -1.18 23.84 -7.20
CA VAL A 270 -1.71 24.25 -8.51
C VAL A 270 -2.13 23.02 -9.32
N VAL A 271 -3.17 23.17 -10.14
CA VAL A 271 -3.58 22.10 -11.06
C VAL A 271 -2.48 21.86 -12.11
N GLY A 272 -1.94 20.63 -12.11
CA GLY A 272 -0.92 20.18 -13.07
C GLY A 272 -1.49 19.67 -14.40
N TYR A 273 -0.61 19.57 -15.40
CA TYR A 273 -0.89 18.93 -16.68
C TYR A 273 -1.38 17.47 -16.47
N PRO A 274 -2.33 16.94 -17.27
CA PRO A 274 -2.93 17.49 -18.49
C PRO A 274 -4.14 18.41 -18.28
N TRP A 275 -4.36 18.89 -17.06
CA TRP A 275 -5.54 19.67 -16.69
C TRP A 275 -5.24 21.16 -16.62
N LYS A 276 -6.26 21.98 -16.89
CA LYS A 276 -6.23 23.44 -16.70
C LYS A 276 -7.45 23.85 -15.89
N GLU A 277 -7.27 24.71 -14.88
CA GLU A 277 -8.38 25.25 -14.10
C GLU A 277 -9.34 26.04 -15.01
N THR A 278 -10.63 25.76 -14.87
CA THR A 278 -11.72 26.53 -15.47
C THR A 278 -12.50 27.22 -14.39
N ARG A 279 -12.80 28.51 -14.60
CA ARG A 279 -13.67 29.31 -13.73
C ARG A 279 -15.12 28.83 -13.81
#